data_AF-A0A6N7HII0-F1
#
_entry.id   AF-A0A6N7HII0-F1
#
_cell.length_a   1.000
_cell.length_b   1.000
_cell.length_c   1.000
_cell.angle_alpha   90.00
_cell.angle_beta   90.00
_cell.angle_gamma   90.00
#
_symmetry.space_group_name_H-M   'P 1'
#
loop_
_entity.id
_entity.type
_entity.pdbx_description
1 polymer ?
#
loop_
_entity_poly.entity_id
_entity_poly.type
_entity_poly.pdbx_seq_one_letter_code
_entity_poly.pdbx_strand_id
1 'polypeptide(L)'
;MARRHAAVAATVLTLGCLTAIGTGTAGAGTDSGGGAVQLGATPPMGWNSWNSFGRDISDDLIRRQADAMVASGMRDAGYEYLTIDGGWRAPDRDAEGNLVTHPQRFPNGMKAVADYVHAKGLKLGVHQPMGMTDCGRESPGTQSAPGGEAQDAALFASWGVDYVKYDRCTFDVAPTTTPPAPDLDRIVVRRADGVVGSYEAEGSVLSGRAVVSPCAPMQGMPPGRGSCSGDRVAGIGIDRGSLRLDAVTVPEDGDYQLDLQFVLPNYGQARGYMNTTYHGMRADVQVGDSTPTVVSVPFDSPDITAGFPKVSAAMNNGWDTTFTRTITVHLRAGANSITVSDDNSIEEALRQGAVRMGDALRDTGRPMFYSLSGQSRPWLWARGVGHMWRTNGDIGNCWDCGTGNGVLQAIDRQAPLHAAAGPGGFNNPDMLMVGVTAVLRDGYPIPGTTREMTPAEQRSHFSMWSLLAAPLIAGNDMTTMSGATREVLTNPEVIAVDQDSLGTQGVRVRDDGDLEVWVKPLADGSRAVVLLNRGSAASTITTSAAEIGLPPTPTYLVRDLWAHRQSATKGSIGATVPSHGVVMVRVTPMGTFED
;
A
#
# COMPACT_ATOMS: atom_id res chain seq x y z
N MET A 1 -38.64 -44.55 71.42
CA MET A 1 -37.28 -44.42 71.97
C MET A 1 -36.70 -43.09 71.45
N ALA A 2 -37.00 -41.90 71.94
CA ALA A 2 -37.00 -41.31 73.29
C ALA A 2 -35.60 -41.11 73.90
N ARG A 3 -35.01 -39.92 73.68
CA ARG A 3 -34.32 -39.02 74.64
C ARG A 3 -33.70 -37.85 73.82
N ARG A 4 -34.30 -36.65 73.76
CA ARG A 4 -34.42 -35.54 74.73
C ARG A 4 -33.06 -34.93 75.16
N HIS A 5 -32.84 -33.65 74.83
CA HIS A 5 -32.70 -32.48 75.74
C HIS A 5 -32.37 -31.21 74.92
N ALA A 6 -33.26 -30.19 74.93
CA ALA A 6 -33.19 -28.91 75.69
C ALA A 6 -32.20 -27.88 75.06
N ALA A 7 -32.67 -26.86 74.33
CA ALA A 7 -33.17 -25.54 74.79
C ALA A 7 -32.08 -24.62 75.39
N VAL A 8 -31.80 -23.48 74.75
CA VAL A 8 -31.92 -22.08 75.25
C VAL A 8 -31.41 -21.10 74.18
N ALA A 9 -32.14 -20.01 74.01
CA ALA A 9 -31.91 -18.91 73.08
C ALA A 9 -30.83 -17.92 73.55
N ALA A 10 -30.16 -17.24 72.62
CA ALA A 10 -29.72 -15.85 72.79
C ALA A 10 -29.45 -15.20 71.42
N THR A 11 -30.29 -14.22 71.10
CA THR A 11 -30.22 -13.31 69.97
C THR A 11 -29.11 -12.28 70.16
N VAL A 12 -28.23 -12.08 69.16
CA VAL A 12 -27.61 -10.78 68.89
C VAL A 12 -27.48 -10.59 67.37
N LEU A 13 -28.05 -9.48 66.89
CA LEU A 13 -27.94 -8.97 65.52
C LEU A 13 -26.48 -8.72 65.14
N THR A 14 -26.05 -9.23 63.98
CA THR A 14 -25.04 -8.56 63.16
C THR A 14 -25.39 -8.75 61.68
N LEU A 15 -25.47 -7.61 60.98
CA LEU A 15 -25.75 -7.43 59.56
C LEU A 15 -24.86 -8.34 58.69
N GLY A 16 -25.50 -9.19 57.88
CA GLY A 16 -24.81 -10.06 56.92
C GLY A 16 -25.74 -10.39 55.77
N CYS A 17 -25.92 -9.46 54.84
CA CYS A 17 -26.58 -9.74 53.57
C CYS A 17 -25.55 -10.43 52.65
N LEU A 18 -25.48 -11.77 52.74
CA LEU A 18 -24.86 -12.59 51.72
C LEU A 18 -25.83 -12.69 50.54
N THR A 19 -25.62 -11.86 49.52
CA THR A 19 -26.15 -12.12 48.18
C THR A 19 -25.30 -13.19 47.51
N ALA A 20 -25.99 -14.11 46.86
CA ALA A 20 -25.43 -15.26 46.19
C ALA A 20 -24.53 -14.87 45.01
N ILE A 21 -23.38 -15.52 45.02
CA ILE A 21 -22.34 -15.72 44.00
C ILE A 21 -22.89 -15.60 42.56
N GLY A 22 -22.63 -14.47 41.94
CA GLY A 22 -22.36 -14.36 40.50
C GLY A 22 -20.89 -14.04 40.34
N THR A 23 -20.10 -14.97 39.80
CA THR A 23 -18.66 -14.78 39.55
C THR A 23 -18.48 -13.82 38.38
N GLY A 24 -18.65 -12.52 38.64
CA GLY A 24 -18.10 -11.44 37.84
C GLY A 24 -16.84 -10.93 38.53
N THR A 25 -15.68 -11.45 38.16
CA THR A 25 -14.41 -10.83 38.57
C THR A 25 -14.18 -9.62 37.70
N ALA A 26 -14.56 -8.45 38.22
CA ALA A 26 -13.94 -7.18 37.87
C ALA A 26 -12.46 -7.27 38.23
N GLY A 27 -11.63 -7.50 37.21
CA GLY A 27 -10.18 -7.34 37.29
C GLY A 27 -9.84 -5.88 37.06
N ALA A 28 -9.15 -5.30 38.04
CA ALA A 28 -8.65 -3.93 38.11
C ALA A 28 -8.25 -3.35 36.75
N GLY A 29 -8.81 -2.18 36.44
CA GLY A 29 -8.22 -1.26 35.49
C GLY A 29 -6.84 -0.89 35.97
N THR A 30 -5.82 -1.43 35.29
CA THR A 30 -4.52 -0.79 35.22
C THR A 30 -4.68 0.33 34.19
N ASP A 31 -4.93 1.53 34.71
CA ASP A 31 -4.59 2.76 34.00
C ASP A 31 -3.07 2.78 33.86
N SER A 32 -2.55 2.12 32.83
CA SER A 32 -1.18 2.29 32.38
C SER A 32 -1.13 3.60 31.61
N GLY A 33 -1.07 4.70 32.37
CA GLY A 33 -0.65 6.01 31.89
C GLY A 33 0.72 5.89 31.22
N GLY A 34 0.67 5.77 29.91
CA GLY A 34 1.77 5.52 29.00
C GLY A 34 1.17 5.21 27.64
N GLY A 35 0.39 6.15 27.10
CA GLY A 35 -0.30 5.96 25.82
C GLY A 35 0.70 5.52 24.76
N ALA A 36 0.58 4.27 24.31
CA ALA A 36 1.37 3.78 23.19
C ALA A 36 1.19 4.77 22.03
N VAL A 37 2.29 5.33 21.52
CA VAL A 37 2.25 6.24 20.37
C VAL A 37 1.64 5.46 19.21
N GLN A 38 0.42 5.82 18.81
CA GLN A 38 -0.25 5.20 17.66
C GLN A 38 0.41 5.72 16.38
N LEU A 39 1.31 4.92 15.80
CA LEU A 39 1.92 5.21 14.50
C LEU A 39 0.89 5.01 13.39
N GLY A 40 0.93 5.88 12.38
CA GLY A 40 0.06 5.77 11.20
C GLY A 40 -1.42 6.01 11.49
N ALA A 41 -1.77 6.83 12.49
CA ALA A 41 -3.15 7.29 12.65
C ALA A 41 -3.64 8.08 11.41
N THR A 42 -2.73 8.86 10.82
CA THR A 42 -2.88 9.55 9.54
C THR A 42 -1.68 9.21 8.63
N PRO A 43 -1.74 9.50 7.31
CA PRO A 43 -0.61 9.29 6.41
C PRO A 43 0.63 10.05 6.90
N PRO A 44 1.84 9.47 6.80
CA PRO A 44 3.04 10.15 7.27
C PRO A 44 3.41 11.31 6.34
N MET A 45 3.89 12.41 6.93
CA MET A 45 4.41 13.56 6.21
C MET A 45 5.90 13.73 6.51
N GLY A 46 6.69 14.02 5.48
CA GLY A 46 8.14 14.12 5.66
C GLY A 46 8.90 14.41 4.39
N TRP A 47 10.17 14.05 4.39
CA TRP A 47 11.10 14.25 3.29
C TRP A 47 12.03 13.04 3.13
N ASN A 48 12.48 12.78 1.92
CA ASN A 48 13.46 11.75 1.61
C ASN A 48 14.57 12.29 0.70
N SER A 49 15.81 11.90 0.97
CA SER A 49 16.99 12.42 0.28
C SER A 49 17.18 11.98 -1.17
N TRP A 50 16.55 10.88 -1.59
CA TRP A 50 16.91 10.18 -2.82
C TRP A 50 16.70 11.00 -4.09
N ASN A 51 15.54 11.62 -4.26
CA ASN A 51 15.18 12.25 -5.54
C ASN A 51 16.13 13.39 -5.94
N SER A 52 16.55 14.20 -4.98
CA SER A 52 17.42 15.36 -5.24
C SER A 52 18.91 15.04 -5.11
N PHE A 53 19.29 14.06 -4.29
CA PHE A 53 20.70 13.85 -3.92
C PHE A 53 21.23 12.45 -4.26
N GLY A 54 20.36 11.48 -4.51
CA GLY A 54 20.75 10.08 -4.69
C GLY A 54 21.65 9.62 -3.54
N ARG A 55 22.85 9.15 -3.88
CA ARG A 55 23.89 8.72 -2.92
C ARG A 55 24.83 9.83 -2.46
N ASP A 56 24.76 11.02 -3.07
CA ASP A 56 25.62 12.15 -2.73
C ASP A 56 25.07 12.88 -1.49
N ILE A 57 25.13 12.17 -0.36
CA ILE A 57 24.61 12.61 0.93
C ILE A 57 25.70 12.66 1.99
N SER A 58 25.51 13.50 3.00
CA SER A 58 26.42 13.65 4.14
C SER A 58 25.68 14.16 5.38
N ASP A 59 26.30 14.01 6.56
CA ASP A 59 25.82 14.55 7.83
C ASP A 59 25.47 16.06 7.70
N ASP A 60 26.39 16.84 7.15
CA ASP A 60 26.23 18.28 6.92
C ASP A 60 25.06 18.62 5.96
N LEU A 61 24.90 17.87 4.87
CA LEU A 61 23.75 18.02 3.98
C LEU A 61 22.44 17.76 4.73
N ILE A 62 22.36 16.66 5.47
CA ILE A 62 21.15 16.27 6.19
C ILE A 62 20.77 17.31 7.26
N ARG A 63 21.75 17.86 7.98
CA ARG A 63 21.51 18.95 8.94
C ARG A 63 20.95 20.20 8.26
N ARG A 64 21.49 20.59 7.10
CA ARG A 64 20.95 21.72 6.33
C ARG A 64 19.52 21.49 5.86
N GLN A 65 19.20 20.26 5.43
CA GLN A 65 17.82 19.92 5.06
C GLN A 65 16.88 19.96 6.27
N ALA A 66 17.33 19.51 7.44
CA ALA A 66 16.56 19.63 8.69
C ALA A 66 16.29 21.11 9.04
N ASP A 67 17.30 21.96 8.95
CA ASP A 67 17.15 23.40 9.17
C ASP A 67 16.21 24.05 8.16
N ALA A 68 16.31 23.67 6.88
CA ALA A 68 15.43 24.17 5.82
C ALA A 68 13.97 23.72 6.00
N MET A 69 13.73 22.48 6.44
CA MET A 69 12.37 21.98 6.73
C MET A 69 11.70 22.80 7.85
N VAL A 70 12.46 23.18 8.88
CA VAL A 70 11.96 24.07 9.94
C VAL A 70 11.76 25.49 9.43
N ALA A 71 12.78 26.08 8.79
CA ALA A 71 12.77 27.48 8.37
C ALA A 71 11.72 27.77 7.28
N SER A 72 11.38 26.77 6.46
CA SER A 72 10.33 26.88 5.45
C SER A 72 8.91 26.79 6.02
N GLY A 73 8.74 26.39 7.28
CA GLY A 73 7.44 26.15 7.90
C GLY A 73 6.83 24.77 7.54
N MET A 74 7.55 23.91 6.81
CA MET A 74 7.07 22.55 6.51
C MET A 74 6.86 21.75 7.79
N ARG A 75 7.77 21.84 8.77
CA ARG A 75 7.56 21.19 10.08
C ARG A 75 6.22 21.59 10.70
N ASP A 76 5.95 22.89 10.73
CA ASP A 76 4.74 23.44 11.36
C ASP A 76 3.47 23.11 10.55
N ALA A 77 3.62 22.79 9.25
CA ALA A 77 2.57 22.24 8.40
C ALA A 77 2.34 20.73 8.58
N GLY A 78 3.16 20.04 9.38
CA GLY A 78 3.00 18.62 9.73
C GLY A 78 4.12 17.68 9.24
N TYR A 79 5.08 18.17 8.46
CA TYR A 79 6.20 17.35 7.99
C TYR A 79 7.15 17.02 9.14
N GLU A 80 7.13 15.78 9.61
CA GLU A 80 7.91 15.38 10.79
C GLU A 80 9.07 14.43 10.48
N TYR A 81 8.97 13.60 9.43
CA TYR A 81 10.02 12.63 9.10
C TYR A 81 11.08 13.21 8.15
N LEU A 82 12.35 13.06 8.49
CA LEU A 82 13.49 13.31 7.62
C LEU A 82 14.21 11.99 7.37
N THR A 83 14.02 11.41 6.19
CA THR A 83 14.53 10.08 5.85
C THR A 83 15.80 10.16 5.02
N ILE A 84 16.87 9.56 5.51
CA ILE A 84 18.13 9.37 4.79
C ILE A 84 18.03 8.08 3.96
N ASP A 85 18.05 8.23 2.64
CA ASP A 85 18.00 7.11 1.69
C ASP A 85 19.39 6.52 1.41
N GLY A 86 19.60 5.83 0.29
CA GLY A 86 20.88 5.18 -0.04
C GLY A 86 22.12 6.09 0.07
N GLY A 87 23.28 5.49 0.38
CA GLY A 87 24.58 6.18 0.46
C GLY A 87 25.09 6.49 1.88
N TRP A 88 24.34 6.16 2.93
CA TRP A 88 24.75 6.42 4.32
C TRP A 88 25.64 5.33 4.93
N ARG A 89 25.59 4.10 4.41
CA ARG A 89 26.33 2.94 4.92
C ARG A 89 27.77 2.92 4.44
N ALA A 90 28.67 2.43 5.30
CA ALA A 90 29.95 1.89 4.86
C ALA A 90 29.72 0.59 4.06
N PRO A 91 30.64 0.19 3.17
CA PRO A 91 30.45 -1.01 2.34
C PRO A 91 30.44 -2.32 3.14
N ASP A 92 31.09 -2.33 4.30
CA ASP A 92 31.25 -3.50 5.15
C ASP A 92 30.59 -3.28 6.51
N ARG A 93 30.10 -4.39 7.09
CA ARG A 93 29.71 -4.47 8.50
C ARG A 93 30.95 -4.49 9.39
N ASP A 94 30.80 -4.15 10.67
CA ASP A 94 31.88 -4.31 11.65
C ASP A 94 32.14 -5.79 12.00
N ALA A 95 33.09 -6.05 12.91
CA ALA A 95 33.48 -7.40 13.30
C ALA A 95 32.35 -8.19 13.99
N GLU A 96 31.41 -7.48 14.61
CA GLU A 96 30.21 -8.03 15.26
C GLU A 96 29.03 -8.18 14.27
N GLY A 97 29.20 -7.75 13.02
CA GLY A 97 28.18 -7.82 11.97
C GLY A 97 27.19 -6.66 11.97
N ASN A 98 27.47 -5.56 12.68
CA ASN A 98 26.60 -4.38 12.69
C ASN A 98 26.81 -3.50 11.47
N LEU A 99 25.78 -2.76 11.08
CA LEU A 99 25.88 -1.71 10.08
C LEU A 99 26.79 -0.58 10.60
N VAL A 100 27.65 -0.07 9.72
CA VAL A 100 28.52 1.07 10.01
C VAL A 100 28.14 2.22 9.08
N THR A 101 28.15 3.45 9.59
CA THR A 101 27.95 4.63 8.74
C THR A 101 29.20 4.94 7.94
N HIS A 102 29.04 5.45 6.71
CA HIS A 102 30.15 5.80 5.83
C HIS A 102 31.07 6.84 6.49
N PRO A 103 32.35 6.54 6.76
CA PRO A 103 33.17 7.34 7.68
C PRO A 103 33.48 8.76 7.17
N GLN A 104 33.53 8.97 5.85
CA GLN A 104 33.75 10.32 5.29
C GLN A 104 32.44 11.15 5.22
N ARG A 105 31.29 10.51 5.00
CA ARG A 105 30.00 11.20 4.83
C ARG A 105 29.33 11.45 6.19
N PHE A 106 29.51 10.53 7.12
CA PHE A 106 28.91 10.50 8.46
C PHE A 106 29.98 10.20 9.52
N PRO A 107 31.00 11.08 9.68
CA PRO A 107 32.13 10.84 10.58
C PRO A 107 31.74 10.73 12.05
N ASN A 108 30.59 11.30 12.44
CA ASN A 108 30.10 11.30 13.82
C ASN A 108 29.04 10.19 14.09
N GLY A 109 28.79 9.32 13.10
CA GLY A 109 27.80 8.25 13.20
C GLY A 109 26.35 8.74 13.10
N MET A 110 25.42 7.79 12.94
CA MET A 110 24.00 8.09 12.70
C MET A 110 23.32 8.69 13.93
N LYS A 111 23.73 8.28 15.13
CA LYS A 111 23.17 8.81 16.38
C LYS A 111 23.35 10.33 16.50
N ALA A 112 24.51 10.86 16.11
CA ALA A 112 24.76 12.31 16.15
C ALA A 112 23.86 13.09 15.16
N VAL A 113 23.44 12.45 14.06
CA VAL A 113 22.46 13.02 13.13
C VAL A 113 21.07 12.97 13.75
N ALA A 114 20.68 11.83 14.33
CA ALA A 114 19.40 11.65 15.00
C ALA A 114 19.20 12.69 16.12
N ASP A 115 20.18 12.83 17.01
CA ASP A 115 20.13 13.79 18.12
C ASP A 115 19.93 15.23 17.61
N TYR A 116 20.51 15.59 16.47
CA TYR A 116 20.31 16.92 15.86
C TYR A 116 18.92 17.09 15.26
N VAL A 117 18.45 16.09 14.51
CA VAL A 117 17.11 16.08 13.92
C VAL A 117 16.05 16.16 15.02
N HIS A 118 16.21 15.40 16.11
CA HIS A 118 15.34 15.45 17.29
C HIS A 118 15.36 16.81 17.97
N ALA A 119 16.53 17.45 18.10
CA ALA A 119 16.64 18.80 18.66
C ALA A 119 15.89 19.87 17.84
N LYS A 120 15.53 19.59 16.58
CA LYS A 120 14.69 20.45 15.72
C LYS A 120 13.20 20.14 15.83
N GLY A 121 12.82 19.13 16.64
CA GLY A 121 11.45 18.63 16.73
C GLY A 121 11.04 17.77 15.53
N LEU A 122 12.01 17.18 14.82
CA LEU A 122 11.80 16.28 13.70
C LEU A 122 12.14 14.84 14.11
N LYS A 123 11.81 13.89 13.24
CA LYS A 123 12.05 12.44 13.39
C LYS A 123 13.02 11.96 12.32
N LEU A 124 14.00 11.14 12.68
CA LEU A 124 14.98 10.62 11.73
C LEU A 124 14.51 9.29 11.13
N GLY A 125 14.56 9.19 9.80
CA GLY A 125 14.38 7.95 9.07
C GLY A 125 15.67 7.44 8.43
N VAL A 126 15.78 6.13 8.27
CA VAL A 126 16.84 5.49 7.48
C VAL A 126 16.26 4.51 6.46
N HIS A 127 16.96 4.39 5.32
CA HIS A 127 16.75 3.31 4.36
C HIS A 127 17.57 2.08 4.72
N GLN A 128 17.00 0.90 4.56
CA GLN A 128 17.71 -0.37 4.61
C GLN A 128 17.13 -1.36 3.59
N PRO A 129 17.95 -2.07 2.80
CA PRO A 129 17.44 -3.14 1.96
C PRO A 129 17.27 -4.43 2.77
N MET A 130 16.19 -5.16 2.45
CA MET A 130 15.88 -6.48 2.98
C MET A 130 16.90 -7.51 2.54
N GLY A 131 17.39 -7.41 1.30
CA GLY A 131 18.30 -8.38 0.71
C GLY A 131 19.75 -8.27 1.14
N MET A 132 20.66 -8.79 0.31
CA MET A 132 22.11 -8.76 0.57
C MET A 132 22.74 -7.38 0.33
N THR A 133 22.16 -6.60 -0.58
CA THR A 133 22.63 -5.29 -1.04
C THR A 133 21.43 -4.37 -1.35
N ASP A 134 21.68 -3.09 -1.55
CA ASP A 134 20.62 -2.18 -1.99
C ASP A 134 20.30 -2.28 -3.50
N CYS A 135 19.40 -1.43 -3.98
CA CYS A 135 18.93 -1.46 -5.37
C CYS A 135 20.01 -1.10 -6.41
N GLY A 136 21.11 -0.46 -5.98
CA GLY A 136 22.30 -0.23 -6.80
C GLY A 136 23.42 -1.25 -6.54
N ARG A 137 23.12 -2.35 -5.83
CA ARG A 137 24.05 -3.43 -5.48
C ARG A 137 25.17 -3.03 -4.52
N GLU A 138 24.96 -2.00 -3.70
CA GLU A 138 25.88 -1.67 -2.60
C GLU A 138 25.52 -2.46 -1.34
N SER A 139 26.52 -3.16 -0.79
CA SER A 139 26.46 -3.79 0.52
C SER A 139 26.52 -2.74 1.65
N PRO A 140 26.12 -3.11 2.88
CA PRO A 140 25.44 -4.33 3.27
C PRO A 140 23.92 -4.16 3.35
N GLY A 141 23.17 -5.20 3.01
CA GLY A 141 21.75 -5.33 3.31
C GLY A 141 21.45 -6.26 4.48
N THR A 142 20.18 -6.38 4.85
CA THR A 142 19.78 -7.06 6.10
C THR A 142 20.07 -8.57 6.09
N GLN A 143 19.92 -9.26 4.95
CA GLN A 143 20.24 -10.69 4.85
C GLN A 143 21.74 -11.01 5.06
N SER A 144 22.62 -10.00 4.99
CA SER A 144 24.04 -10.17 5.31
C SER A 144 24.34 -10.12 6.81
N ALA A 145 23.38 -9.74 7.66
CA ALA A 145 23.56 -9.69 9.11
C ALA A 145 23.53 -11.11 9.71
N PRO A 146 24.51 -11.51 10.55
CA PRO A 146 24.46 -12.79 11.26
C PRO A 146 23.23 -12.92 12.17
N GLY A 147 22.79 -11.81 12.79
CA GLY A 147 21.58 -11.73 13.60
C GLY A 147 20.33 -11.29 12.83
N GLY A 148 20.39 -11.22 11.50
CA GLY A 148 19.26 -10.86 10.63
C GLY A 148 18.59 -9.54 10.99
N GLU A 149 17.28 -9.50 10.84
CA GLU A 149 16.45 -8.31 11.07
C GLU A 149 16.51 -7.80 12.53
N ALA A 150 16.65 -8.69 13.50
CA ALA A 150 16.73 -8.33 14.92
C ALA A 150 17.98 -7.50 15.26
N GLN A 151 19.12 -7.84 14.64
CA GLN A 151 20.37 -7.10 14.83
C GLN A 151 20.27 -5.69 14.26
N ASP A 152 19.82 -5.55 13.01
CA ASP A 152 19.69 -4.24 12.36
C ASP A 152 18.64 -3.36 13.09
N ALA A 153 17.50 -3.93 13.52
CA ALA A 153 16.48 -3.19 14.27
C ALA A 153 16.99 -2.66 15.62
N ALA A 154 17.70 -3.49 16.40
CA ALA A 154 18.28 -3.07 17.68
C ALA A 154 19.28 -1.92 17.49
N LEU A 155 20.07 -1.98 16.41
CA LEU A 155 21.01 -0.91 16.05
C LEU A 155 20.28 0.39 15.68
N PHE A 156 19.23 0.34 14.87
CA PHE A 156 18.39 1.50 14.54
C PHE A 156 17.82 2.16 15.80
N ALA A 157 17.30 1.36 16.72
CA ALA A 157 16.80 1.85 18.00
C ALA A 157 17.92 2.52 18.83
N SER A 158 19.12 1.94 18.86
CA SER A 158 20.28 2.50 19.58
C SER A 158 20.74 3.87 19.03
N TRP A 159 20.53 4.11 17.73
CA TRP A 159 20.81 5.39 17.09
C TRP A 159 19.69 6.41 17.29
N GLY A 160 18.51 6.00 17.74
CA GLY A 160 17.34 6.87 17.85
C GLY A 160 16.58 7.05 16.53
N VAL A 161 16.64 6.08 15.62
CA VAL A 161 15.81 6.08 14.40
C VAL A 161 14.32 6.02 14.76
N ASP A 162 13.49 6.73 14.00
CA ASP A 162 12.03 6.82 14.18
C ASP A 162 11.26 6.26 12.98
N TYR A 163 11.95 6.01 11.87
CA TYR A 163 11.35 5.58 10.61
C TYR A 163 12.32 4.68 9.83
N VAL A 164 11.82 3.58 9.28
CA VAL A 164 12.60 2.64 8.46
C VAL A 164 11.91 2.43 7.12
N LYS A 165 12.56 2.87 6.03
CA LYS A 165 12.22 2.48 4.66
C LYS A 165 12.93 1.17 4.33
N TYR A 166 12.15 0.13 4.05
CA TYR A 166 12.65 -1.22 3.86
C TYR A 166 12.43 -1.71 2.44
N ASP A 167 13.50 -1.68 1.64
CA ASP A 167 13.46 -2.03 0.22
C ASP A 167 13.65 -3.53 -0.01
N ARG A 168 12.88 -4.14 -0.91
CA ARG A 168 13.06 -5.55 -1.31
C ARG A 168 14.45 -5.89 -1.91
N CYS A 169 15.20 -4.90 -2.38
CA CYS A 169 16.30 -5.11 -3.32
C CYS A 169 17.29 -6.22 -2.95
N THR A 170 17.63 -7.05 -3.95
CA THR A 170 18.51 -8.24 -3.87
C THR A 170 18.15 -9.22 -2.76
N PHE A 171 16.86 -9.37 -2.46
CA PHE A 171 16.37 -10.40 -1.55
C PHE A 171 16.62 -11.79 -2.12
N ASP A 172 17.50 -12.53 -1.46
CA ASP A 172 17.81 -13.90 -1.74
C ASP A 172 16.70 -14.80 -1.20
N VAL A 173 16.21 -15.69 -2.05
CA VAL A 173 15.13 -16.63 -1.73
C VAL A 173 15.63 -18.06 -1.87
N ALA A 174 14.92 -19.01 -1.25
CA ALA A 174 15.25 -20.42 -1.39
C ALA A 174 15.15 -20.85 -2.88
N PRO A 175 16.01 -21.77 -3.37
CA PRO A 175 15.95 -22.26 -4.75
C PRO A 175 14.60 -22.89 -5.15
N THR A 176 13.79 -23.31 -4.18
CA THR A 176 12.46 -23.89 -4.38
C THR A 176 11.34 -22.86 -4.45
N THR A 177 11.64 -21.57 -4.28
CA THR A 177 10.65 -20.48 -4.29
C THR A 177 10.05 -20.33 -5.68
N THR A 178 8.73 -20.23 -5.76
CA THR A 178 7.98 -20.08 -7.02
C THR A 178 7.62 -18.61 -7.29
N PRO A 179 7.40 -18.21 -8.55
CA PRO A 179 6.73 -16.96 -8.85
C PRO A 179 5.36 -16.88 -8.16
N PRO A 180 4.79 -15.68 -7.96
CA PRO A 180 3.48 -15.53 -7.34
C PRO A 180 2.41 -16.37 -8.04
N ALA A 181 1.51 -16.99 -7.26
CA ALA A 181 0.35 -17.64 -7.84
C ALA A 181 -0.51 -16.59 -8.59
N PRO A 182 -0.99 -16.93 -9.80
CA PRO A 182 -1.93 -16.06 -10.52
C PRO A 182 -3.26 -15.95 -9.76
N ASP A 183 -3.99 -14.87 -10.00
CA ASP A 183 -5.35 -14.73 -9.49
C ASP A 183 -6.27 -15.70 -10.25
N LEU A 184 -7.29 -16.25 -9.60
CA LEU A 184 -8.22 -17.19 -10.22
C LEU A 184 -9.57 -16.54 -10.49
N ASP A 185 -10.07 -16.62 -11.73
CA ASP A 185 -11.39 -16.14 -12.15
C ASP A 185 -12.45 -17.24 -11.94
N ARG A 186 -12.23 -18.42 -12.54
CA ARG A 186 -13.14 -19.56 -12.44
C ARG A 186 -12.48 -20.89 -12.78
N ILE A 187 -13.19 -21.97 -12.47
CA ILE A 187 -12.87 -23.34 -12.89
C ILE A 187 -14.00 -23.92 -13.71
N VAL A 188 -13.70 -24.42 -14.92
CA VAL A 188 -14.67 -25.13 -15.77
C VAL A 188 -14.30 -26.61 -15.83
N VAL A 189 -15.26 -27.47 -15.46
CA VAL A 189 -15.11 -28.93 -15.49
C VAL A 189 -15.63 -29.44 -16.83
N ARG A 190 -14.85 -30.25 -17.54
CA ARG A 190 -15.19 -30.78 -18.87
C ARG A 190 -14.92 -32.28 -18.99
N ARG A 191 -15.63 -32.86 -19.96
CA ARG A 191 -15.33 -34.15 -20.59
C ARG A 191 -15.31 -34.02 -22.10
N ALA A 192 -14.97 -35.11 -22.79
CA ALA A 192 -14.90 -35.17 -24.25
C ALA A 192 -16.21 -34.76 -24.95
N ASP A 193 -17.35 -34.89 -24.26
CA ASP A 193 -18.71 -34.59 -24.72
C ASP A 193 -19.21 -33.18 -24.37
N GLY A 194 -18.48 -32.41 -23.54
CA GLY A 194 -18.82 -31.02 -23.25
C GLY A 194 -18.46 -30.51 -21.86
N VAL A 195 -19.03 -29.35 -21.51
CA VAL A 195 -18.90 -28.74 -20.19
C VAL A 195 -19.86 -29.42 -19.22
N VAL A 196 -19.32 -29.87 -18.09
CA VAL A 196 -20.04 -30.54 -17.00
C VAL A 196 -20.49 -29.52 -15.95
N GLY A 197 -19.66 -28.51 -15.67
CA GLY A 197 -19.98 -27.43 -14.75
C GLY A 197 -19.02 -26.26 -14.85
N SER A 198 -19.45 -25.08 -14.42
CA SER A 198 -18.64 -23.86 -14.33
C SER A 198 -18.80 -23.26 -12.94
N TYR A 199 -17.68 -22.92 -12.30
CA TYR A 199 -17.63 -22.49 -10.91
C TYR A 199 -16.78 -21.23 -10.79
N GLU A 200 -17.42 -20.10 -10.47
CA GLU A 200 -16.74 -18.81 -10.27
C GLU A 200 -15.90 -18.84 -8.98
N ALA A 201 -14.70 -18.28 -9.02
CA ALA A 201 -13.76 -18.35 -7.89
C ALA A 201 -14.26 -17.54 -6.68
N GLU A 202 -14.97 -16.44 -6.88
CA GLU A 202 -15.59 -15.64 -5.82
C GLU A 202 -16.56 -16.44 -4.93
N GLY A 203 -17.15 -17.52 -5.46
CA GLY A 203 -18.03 -18.42 -4.71
C GLY A 203 -17.31 -19.45 -3.82
N SER A 204 -15.97 -19.42 -3.77
CA SER A 204 -15.16 -20.39 -3.04
C SER A 204 -15.13 -20.10 -1.53
N VAL A 205 -14.85 -21.14 -0.74
CA VAL A 205 -14.43 -20.97 0.65
C VAL A 205 -12.97 -20.53 0.67
N LEU A 206 -12.70 -19.36 1.22
CA LEU A 206 -11.36 -18.76 1.28
C LEU A 206 -10.70 -18.99 2.64
N SER A 207 -9.38 -19.12 2.66
CA SER A 207 -8.57 -19.17 3.90
C SER A 207 -7.26 -18.39 3.76
N GLY A 208 -6.56 -18.17 4.88
CA GLY A 208 -5.33 -17.37 4.90
C GLY A 208 -5.58 -15.94 4.44
N ARG A 209 -4.75 -15.43 3.52
CA ARG A 209 -4.93 -14.10 2.89
C ARG A 209 -5.58 -14.14 1.51
N ALA A 210 -6.18 -15.27 1.12
CA ALA A 210 -6.99 -15.31 -0.09
C ALA A 210 -8.20 -14.38 0.07
N VAL A 211 -8.47 -13.57 -0.95
CA VAL A 211 -9.54 -12.55 -0.90
C VAL A 211 -10.20 -12.41 -2.26
N VAL A 212 -11.51 -12.17 -2.24
CA VAL A 212 -12.25 -11.75 -3.43
C VAL A 212 -11.80 -10.33 -3.78
N SER A 213 -11.28 -10.17 -4.99
CA SER A 213 -10.84 -8.90 -5.55
C SER A 213 -11.70 -8.59 -6.76
N PRO A 214 -12.22 -7.36 -6.87
CA PRO A 214 -12.99 -6.96 -8.04
C PRO A 214 -12.19 -7.21 -9.32
N CYS A 215 -12.78 -7.96 -10.26
CA CYS A 215 -12.28 -7.96 -11.62
C CYS A 215 -12.99 -6.87 -12.39
N ALA A 216 -12.35 -5.71 -12.49
CA ALA A 216 -12.97 -4.56 -13.15
C ALA A 216 -12.96 -4.78 -14.68
N PRO A 217 -14.12 -4.91 -15.36
CA PRO A 217 -14.16 -4.68 -16.79
C PRO A 217 -13.84 -3.21 -17.03
N MET A 218 -12.84 -2.92 -17.87
CA MET A 218 -12.57 -1.54 -18.26
C MET A 218 -13.76 -0.95 -19.04
N GLN A 219 -14.27 0.20 -18.60
CA GLN A 219 -14.97 1.10 -19.52
C GLN A 219 -13.95 1.62 -20.55
N GLY A 220 -14.21 1.39 -21.84
CA GLY A 220 -13.38 1.90 -22.94
C GLY A 220 -12.59 0.86 -23.77
N MET A 221 -12.62 -0.43 -23.42
CA MET A 221 -12.03 -1.48 -24.28
C MET A 221 -12.99 -1.95 -25.39
N PRO A 222 -12.47 -2.35 -26.57
CA PRO A 222 -13.27 -3.04 -27.58
C PRO A 222 -13.91 -4.31 -27.00
N PRO A 223 -15.18 -4.63 -27.34
CA PRO A 223 -15.80 -5.88 -26.91
C PRO A 223 -14.94 -7.10 -27.27
N GLY A 224 -14.63 -7.96 -26.29
CA GLY A 224 -13.99 -9.27 -26.51
C GLY A 224 -12.51 -9.41 -26.13
N ARG A 225 -11.88 -8.44 -25.45
CA ARG A 225 -10.56 -8.63 -24.81
C ARG A 225 -10.67 -8.46 -23.29
N GLY A 226 -10.43 -9.53 -22.54
CA GLY A 226 -10.11 -9.50 -21.10
C GLY A 226 -11.25 -9.20 -20.13
N SER A 227 -12.41 -9.86 -20.25
CA SER A 227 -13.45 -9.79 -19.21
C SER A 227 -13.42 -11.07 -18.38
N CYS A 228 -13.04 -10.97 -17.11
CA CYS A 228 -13.40 -11.99 -16.12
C CYS A 228 -14.90 -12.28 -16.15
N SER A 229 -15.31 -13.48 -15.75
CA SER A 229 -16.73 -13.82 -15.64
C SER A 229 -17.39 -13.25 -14.38
N GLY A 230 -16.61 -12.94 -13.35
CA GLY A 230 -17.04 -12.32 -12.08
C GLY A 230 -15.85 -11.69 -11.34
N ASP A 231 -15.91 -11.58 -10.02
CA ASP A 231 -14.73 -11.20 -9.23
C ASP A 231 -13.72 -12.35 -9.18
N ARG A 232 -12.43 -11.99 -9.08
CA ARG A 232 -11.32 -12.95 -9.02
C ARG A 232 -10.89 -13.19 -7.58
N VAL A 233 -10.29 -14.34 -7.30
CA VAL A 233 -9.61 -14.59 -6.02
C VAL A 233 -8.13 -14.28 -6.16
N ALA A 234 -7.67 -13.33 -5.34
CA ALA A 234 -6.27 -12.95 -5.20
C ALA A 234 -5.68 -13.49 -3.89
N GLY A 235 -4.36 -13.36 -3.72
CA GLY A 235 -3.68 -13.72 -2.46
C GLY A 235 -3.48 -15.22 -2.23
N ILE A 236 -3.67 -16.04 -3.28
CA ILE A 236 -3.33 -17.47 -3.25
C ILE A 236 -1.83 -17.60 -2.93
N GLY A 237 -1.52 -18.42 -1.93
CA GLY A 237 -0.16 -18.66 -1.46
C GLY A 237 0.41 -17.66 -0.46
N ILE A 238 -0.32 -16.59 -0.15
CA ILE A 238 0.10 -15.59 0.84
C ILE A 238 -0.49 -15.97 2.20
N ASP A 239 0.35 -16.17 3.21
CA ASP A 239 -0.07 -16.53 4.58
C ASP A 239 -1.04 -17.72 4.61
N ARG A 240 -0.69 -18.80 3.89
CA ARG A 240 -1.53 -19.99 3.63
C ARG A 240 -2.83 -19.67 2.88
N GLY A 241 -2.81 -18.62 2.06
CA GLY A 241 -3.91 -18.20 1.21
C GLY A 241 -4.33 -19.33 0.27
N SER A 242 -5.58 -19.77 0.36
CA SER A 242 -6.13 -20.78 -0.54
C SER A 242 -7.61 -20.55 -0.78
N LEU A 243 -8.09 -21.09 -1.89
CA LEU A 243 -9.52 -21.18 -2.19
C LEU A 243 -9.93 -22.63 -2.31
N ARG A 244 -11.14 -22.94 -1.87
CA ARG A 244 -11.72 -24.28 -1.94
C ARG A 244 -13.13 -24.19 -2.49
N LEU A 245 -13.34 -24.80 -3.65
CA LEU A 245 -14.66 -25.02 -4.22
C LEU A 245 -15.25 -26.28 -3.62
N ASP A 246 -16.41 -26.13 -3.00
CA ASP A 246 -17.22 -27.25 -2.51
C ASP A 246 -18.28 -27.65 -3.55
N ALA A 247 -18.72 -28.90 -3.46
CA ALA A 247 -19.81 -29.45 -4.28
C ALA A 247 -19.59 -29.40 -5.80
N VAL A 248 -18.34 -29.55 -6.25
CA VAL A 248 -18.04 -29.77 -7.67
C VAL A 248 -18.60 -31.13 -8.07
N THR A 249 -19.76 -31.11 -8.73
CA THR A 249 -20.57 -32.31 -8.93
C THR A 249 -20.34 -32.90 -10.31
N VAL A 250 -20.06 -34.20 -10.37
CA VAL A 250 -19.92 -34.94 -11.62
C VAL A 250 -20.85 -36.16 -11.66
N PRO A 251 -21.34 -36.56 -12.85
CA PRO A 251 -22.35 -37.61 -12.95
C PRO A 251 -21.82 -39.02 -12.67
N GLU A 252 -20.53 -39.27 -12.89
CA GLU A 252 -19.93 -40.59 -12.73
C GLU A 252 -18.44 -40.48 -12.38
N ASP A 253 -17.89 -41.56 -11.82
CA ASP A 253 -16.45 -41.65 -11.55
C ASP A 253 -15.67 -41.56 -12.86
N GLY A 254 -14.53 -40.87 -12.85
CA GLY A 254 -13.60 -40.89 -13.98
C GLY A 254 -12.71 -39.67 -14.07
N ASP A 255 -12.00 -39.60 -15.19
CA ASP A 255 -11.09 -38.49 -15.47
C ASP A 255 -11.84 -37.33 -16.13
N TYR A 256 -11.61 -36.13 -15.60
CA TYR A 256 -12.19 -34.89 -16.06
C TYR A 256 -11.08 -33.88 -16.37
N GLN A 257 -11.35 -32.99 -17.31
CA GLN A 257 -10.51 -31.82 -17.56
C GLN A 257 -10.99 -30.67 -16.68
N LEU A 258 -10.08 -30.06 -15.94
CA LEU A 258 -10.30 -28.77 -15.26
C LEU A 258 -9.62 -27.67 -16.05
N ASP A 259 -10.42 -26.81 -16.65
CA ASP A 259 -9.99 -25.55 -17.23
C ASP A 259 -9.93 -24.49 -16.13
N LEU A 260 -8.74 -24.19 -15.66
CA LEU A 260 -8.45 -23.14 -14.69
C LEU A 260 -8.31 -21.83 -15.46
N GLN A 261 -9.26 -20.91 -15.32
CA GLN A 261 -9.17 -19.58 -15.88
C GLN A 261 -8.50 -18.66 -14.87
N PHE A 262 -7.27 -18.28 -15.19
CA PHE A 262 -6.48 -17.38 -14.38
C PHE A 262 -6.56 -15.97 -14.92
N VAL A 263 -6.35 -15.02 -14.03
CA VAL A 263 -6.17 -13.61 -14.32
C VAL A 263 -4.72 -13.28 -14.07
N LEU A 264 -4.03 -12.73 -15.08
CA LEU A 264 -2.74 -12.09 -14.86
C LEU A 264 -2.98 -10.67 -14.37
N PRO A 265 -2.76 -10.36 -13.08
CA PRO A 265 -2.75 -8.98 -12.65
C PRO A 265 -1.58 -8.26 -13.33
N ASN A 266 -1.72 -6.94 -13.49
CA ASN A 266 -0.65 -6.12 -14.08
C ASN A 266 0.61 -6.14 -13.18
N TYR A 267 1.55 -7.00 -13.56
CA TYR A 267 2.82 -7.21 -12.89
C TYR A 267 3.90 -6.20 -13.33
N GLY A 268 3.57 -4.90 -13.40
CA GLY A 268 4.50 -3.84 -13.80
C GLY A 268 5.80 -3.81 -12.97
N GLN A 269 5.74 -4.25 -11.70
CA GLN A 269 6.91 -4.41 -10.84
C GLN A 269 7.66 -5.74 -11.05
N ALA A 270 7.03 -6.76 -11.66
CA ALA A 270 7.56 -8.11 -11.71
C ALA A 270 8.83 -8.27 -12.57
N ARG A 271 9.22 -7.28 -13.37
CA ARG A 271 10.45 -7.37 -14.19
C ARG A 271 11.70 -7.67 -13.35
N GLY A 272 11.75 -7.20 -12.10
CA GLY A 272 12.83 -7.50 -11.15
C GLY A 272 12.65 -8.82 -10.38
N TYR A 273 11.52 -9.51 -10.53
CA TYR A 273 11.20 -10.78 -9.88
C TYR A 273 11.60 -11.97 -10.74
N MET A 274 11.88 -11.74 -12.04
CA MET A 274 11.95 -12.76 -13.07
C MET A 274 13.34 -13.01 -13.66
N ASN A 275 14.39 -12.37 -13.14
CA ASN A 275 15.74 -12.67 -13.60
C ASN A 275 16.40 -13.67 -12.67
N THR A 276 16.12 -14.93 -12.90
CA THR A 276 17.08 -16.02 -13.10
C THR A 276 16.26 -17.30 -13.19
N THR A 277 16.63 -18.14 -14.15
CA THR A 277 16.34 -19.57 -14.27
C THR A 277 15.30 -20.10 -13.26
N TYR A 278 14.16 -20.63 -13.74
CA TYR A 278 13.28 -21.61 -13.07
C TYR A 278 11.79 -21.23 -12.91
N HIS A 279 10.97 -22.25 -13.24
CA HIS A 279 9.58 -22.54 -12.89
C HIS A 279 8.49 -21.52 -13.28
N GLY A 280 7.49 -22.00 -14.04
CA GLY A 280 6.25 -21.26 -14.25
C GLY A 280 5.52 -20.98 -12.94
N MET A 281 4.53 -20.08 -12.93
CA MET A 281 3.72 -19.85 -11.73
C MET A 281 3.10 -21.17 -11.27
N ARG A 282 3.00 -21.37 -9.96
CA ARG A 282 2.54 -22.63 -9.39
C ARG A 282 1.18 -22.47 -8.76
N ALA A 283 0.30 -23.43 -9.01
CA ALA A 283 -0.91 -23.63 -8.24
C ALA A 283 -1.05 -25.12 -7.92
N ASP A 284 -1.16 -25.46 -6.65
CA ASP A 284 -1.40 -26.83 -6.20
C ASP A 284 -2.90 -27.08 -6.20
N VAL A 285 -3.36 -28.02 -7.02
CA VAL A 285 -4.77 -28.39 -7.13
C VAL A 285 -5.02 -29.74 -6.46
N GLN A 286 -5.83 -29.74 -5.40
CA GLN A 286 -6.13 -30.93 -4.61
C GLN A 286 -7.61 -31.31 -4.72
N VAL A 287 -7.91 -32.58 -4.97
CA VAL A 287 -9.29 -33.12 -5.01
C VAL A 287 -9.52 -33.98 -3.76
N GLY A 288 -10.40 -33.54 -2.87
CA GLY A 288 -10.59 -34.20 -1.56
C GLY A 288 -9.27 -34.39 -0.83
N ASP A 289 -8.97 -35.62 -0.39
CA ASP A 289 -7.73 -35.98 0.29
C ASP A 289 -6.61 -36.47 -0.66
N SER A 290 -6.70 -36.18 -1.96
CA SER A 290 -5.69 -36.61 -2.95
C SER A 290 -4.35 -35.92 -2.70
N THR A 291 -3.28 -36.48 -3.27
CA THR A 291 -2.03 -35.71 -3.46
C THR A 291 -2.32 -34.51 -4.37
N PRO A 292 -1.82 -33.31 -4.07
CA PRO A 292 -1.98 -32.16 -4.94
C PRO A 292 -1.33 -32.37 -6.31
N THR A 293 -2.04 -31.97 -7.37
CA THR A 293 -1.51 -31.87 -8.73
C THR A 293 -0.90 -30.49 -8.90
N VAL A 294 0.39 -30.44 -9.18
CA VAL A 294 1.11 -29.17 -9.40
C VAL A 294 0.80 -28.65 -10.79
N VAL A 295 0.12 -27.51 -10.86
CA VAL A 295 -0.10 -26.78 -12.12
C VAL A 295 1.01 -25.79 -12.29
N SER A 296 1.89 -26.07 -13.25
CA SER A 296 2.89 -25.10 -13.70
C SER A 296 2.31 -24.27 -14.83
N VAL A 297 2.29 -22.96 -14.64
CA VAL A 297 1.91 -22.00 -15.66
C VAL A 297 3.19 -21.45 -16.29
N PRO A 298 3.66 -22.02 -17.42
CA PRO A 298 4.83 -21.50 -18.10
C PRO A 298 4.59 -20.05 -18.51
N PHE A 299 5.63 -19.22 -18.39
CA PHE A 299 5.65 -17.83 -18.80
C PHE A 299 5.53 -17.66 -20.32
N ASP A 300 5.88 -18.70 -21.08
CA ASP A 300 5.78 -18.76 -22.54
C ASP A 300 4.33 -18.95 -22.98
N SER A 301 3.54 -17.89 -22.90
CA SER A 301 2.37 -17.76 -23.77
C SER A 301 2.86 -17.27 -25.16
N PRO A 302 2.55 -17.97 -26.26
CA PRO A 302 2.79 -17.46 -27.60
C PRO A 302 2.10 -16.12 -27.88
N ASP A 303 1.07 -15.72 -27.12
CA ASP A 303 0.45 -14.39 -27.21
C ASP A 303 1.32 -13.26 -26.61
N ILE A 304 2.29 -13.59 -25.75
CA ILE A 304 3.23 -12.61 -25.17
C ILE A 304 4.43 -12.38 -26.09
N THR A 305 4.80 -13.39 -26.91
CA THR A 305 5.96 -13.34 -27.81
C THR A 305 5.61 -13.05 -29.28
N ALA A 306 4.35 -13.29 -29.70
CA ALA A 306 3.88 -12.98 -31.04
C ALA A 306 3.59 -11.48 -31.22
N GLY A 307 4.65 -10.67 -31.38
CA GLY A 307 4.57 -9.46 -32.19
C GLY A 307 4.07 -8.18 -31.51
N PHE A 308 4.24 -7.99 -30.20
CA PHE A 308 4.18 -6.67 -29.60
C PHE A 308 5.57 -6.02 -29.61
N PRO A 309 5.85 -5.05 -30.50
CA PRO A 309 7.15 -4.39 -30.54
C PRO A 309 7.30 -3.55 -29.26
N LYS A 310 8.41 -3.77 -28.54
CA LYS A 310 8.82 -3.05 -27.34
C LYS A 310 7.90 -3.25 -26.14
N VAL A 311 8.07 -4.40 -25.48
CA VAL A 311 7.61 -4.65 -24.11
C VAL A 311 8.42 -3.78 -23.15
N SER A 312 8.18 -2.47 -23.18
CA SER A 312 8.51 -1.47 -22.15
C SER A 312 7.29 -0.58 -21.83
N ALA A 313 6.25 -0.62 -22.67
CA ALA A 313 5.04 0.20 -22.51
C ALA A 313 3.75 -0.63 -22.26
N ALA A 314 3.68 -1.90 -22.67
CA ALA A 314 2.43 -2.68 -22.59
C ALA A 314 2.15 -3.37 -21.25
N MET A 315 3.15 -3.52 -20.37
CA MET A 315 2.97 -3.95 -18.97
C MET A 315 2.74 -2.77 -18.02
N ASN A 316 2.45 -1.58 -18.55
CA ASN A 316 2.39 -0.35 -17.78
C ASN A 316 0.99 0.27 -17.67
N ASN A 317 -0.02 -0.35 -18.29
CA ASN A 317 -1.32 0.29 -18.44
C ASN A 317 -2.49 -0.47 -17.81
N GLY A 318 -2.29 -1.43 -16.88
CA GLY A 318 -3.37 -2.38 -16.52
C GLY A 318 -3.60 -3.33 -17.71
N TRP A 319 -4.10 -4.54 -17.61
CA TRP A 319 -5.32 -5.01 -16.96
C TRP A 319 -5.34 -6.54 -17.09
N ASP A 320 -6.34 -7.15 -16.45
CA ASP A 320 -6.61 -8.58 -16.32
C ASP A 320 -6.70 -9.31 -17.68
N THR A 321 -5.56 -9.80 -18.17
CA THR A 321 -5.58 -10.77 -19.27
C THR A 321 -5.89 -12.14 -18.70
N THR A 322 -7.03 -12.69 -19.10
CA THR A 322 -7.42 -14.04 -18.71
C THR A 322 -6.74 -15.06 -19.60
N PHE A 323 -6.25 -16.15 -19.03
CA PHE A 323 -5.77 -17.31 -19.79
C PHE A 323 -6.22 -18.60 -19.11
N THR A 324 -6.28 -19.68 -19.89
CA THR A 324 -6.72 -20.99 -19.39
C THR A 324 -5.58 -21.98 -19.33
N ARG A 325 -5.54 -22.77 -18.26
CA ARG A 325 -4.73 -23.98 -18.16
C ARG A 325 -5.61 -25.17 -17.86
N THR A 326 -5.48 -26.20 -18.67
CA THR A 326 -6.24 -27.44 -18.52
C THR A 326 -5.38 -28.47 -17.82
N ILE A 327 -5.92 -29.07 -16.75
CA ILE A 327 -5.35 -30.27 -16.13
C ILE A 327 -6.33 -31.42 -16.15
N THR A 328 -5.82 -32.64 -16.12
CA THR A 328 -6.64 -33.84 -15.93
C THR A 328 -6.62 -34.22 -14.46
N VAL A 329 -7.80 -34.38 -13.87
CA VAL A 329 -7.97 -34.87 -12.50
C VAL A 329 -8.98 -36.01 -12.48
N HIS A 330 -8.88 -36.87 -11.48
CA HIS A 330 -9.87 -37.90 -11.23
C HIS A 330 -10.94 -37.38 -10.27
N LEU A 331 -12.22 -37.43 -10.65
CA LEU A 331 -13.36 -37.01 -9.83
C LEU A 331 -14.28 -38.21 -9.57
N ARG A 332 -14.89 -38.25 -8.38
CA ARG A 332 -15.88 -39.26 -8.00
C ARG A 332 -17.28 -38.76 -8.30
N ALA A 333 -18.19 -39.67 -8.66
CA ALA A 333 -19.60 -39.41 -8.84
C ALA A 333 -20.19 -38.68 -7.63
N GLY A 334 -20.98 -37.64 -7.88
CA GLY A 334 -21.48 -36.74 -6.85
C GLY A 334 -20.50 -35.60 -6.56
N ALA A 335 -20.55 -35.08 -5.33
CA ALA A 335 -19.84 -33.88 -4.92
C ALA A 335 -18.35 -34.13 -4.62
N ASN A 336 -17.49 -33.28 -5.17
CA ASN A 336 -16.06 -33.24 -4.90
C ASN A 336 -15.68 -31.86 -4.34
N SER A 337 -14.57 -31.80 -3.61
CA SER A 337 -13.95 -30.54 -3.20
C SER A 337 -12.65 -30.31 -3.96
N ILE A 338 -12.45 -29.11 -4.50
CA ILE A 338 -11.23 -28.73 -5.21
C ILE A 338 -10.58 -27.55 -4.50
N THR A 339 -9.34 -27.72 -4.05
CA THR A 339 -8.55 -26.66 -3.38
C THR A 339 -7.44 -26.17 -4.30
N VAL A 340 -7.20 -24.86 -4.34
CA VAL A 340 -6.09 -24.20 -5.05
C VAL A 340 -5.25 -23.39 -4.06
N SER A 341 -3.93 -23.65 -4.00
CA SER A 341 -2.97 -23.03 -3.07
C SER A 341 -1.56 -22.87 -3.67
N ASP A 342 -0.66 -22.11 -3.01
CA ASP A 342 0.79 -22.06 -3.32
C ASP A 342 1.64 -21.69 -2.10
N ASP A 343 2.06 -22.66 -1.30
CA ASP A 343 2.78 -22.39 -0.05
C ASP A 343 4.26 -21.95 -0.23
N ASN A 344 4.77 -21.85 -1.46
CA ASN A 344 6.19 -21.55 -1.73
C ASN A 344 6.41 -20.29 -2.56
N SER A 345 5.40 -19.42 -2.65
CA SER A 345 5.47 -18.21 -3.47
C SER A 345 6.54 -17.22 -2.98
N ILE A 346 7.14 -16.49 -3.91
CA ILE A 346 8.05 -15.37 -3.60
C ILE A 346 7.36 -14.26 -2.82
N GLU A 347 6.04 -14.08 -2.98
CA GLU A 347 5.28 -13.11 -2.20
C GLU A 347 5.26 -13.48 -0.72
N GLU A 348 5.08 -14.77 -0.43
CA GLU A 348 5.14 -15.27 0.94
C GLU A 348 6.54 -15.13 1.52
N ALA A 349 7.59 -15.46 0.74
CA ALA A 349 8.97 -15.28 1.20
C ALA A 349 9.27 -13.81 1.55
N LEU A 350 8.79 -12.86 0.74
CA LEU A 350 8.92 -11.42 0.99
C LEU A 350 8.12 -10.97 2.20
N ARG A 351 6.88 -11.46 2.34
CA ARG A 351 6.03 -11.15 3.48
C ARG A 351 6.70 -11.62 4.78
N GLN A 352 7.26 -12.82 4.80
CA GLN A 352 7.97 -13.35 5.97
C GLN A 352 9.18 -12.49 6.34
N GLY A 353 9.96 -12.02 5.36
CA GLY A 353 11.05 -11.07 5.60
C GLY A 353 10.57 -9.73 6.16
N ALA A 354 9.45 -9.21 5.64
CA ALA A 354 8.83 -8.00 6.16
C ALA A 354 8.27 -8.17 7.59
N VAL A 355 7.67 -9.32 7.89
CA VAL A 355 7.17 -9.68 9.23
C VAL A 355 8.31 -9.72 10.23
N ARG A 356 9.42 -10.42 9.91
CA ARG A 356 10.60 -10.48 10.80
C ARG A 356 11.15 -9.10 11.16
N MET A 357 11.27 -8.20 10.17
CA MET A 357 11.69 -6.83 10.45
C MET A 357 10.63 -6.05 11.25
N GLY A 358 9.35 -6.18 10.92
CA GLY A 358 8.27 -5.54 11.66
C GLY A 358 8.22 -5.97 13.14
N ASP A 359 8.37 -7.27 13.41
CA ASP A 359 8.49 -7.83 14.77
C ASP A 359 9.74 -7.31 15.46
N ALA A 360 10.90 -7.38 14.80
CA ALA A 360 12.17 -6.91 15.34
C ALA A 360 12.12 -5.42 15.73
N LEU A 361 11.50 -4.56 14.92
CA LEU A 361 11.31 -3.15 15.23
C LEU A 361 10.42 -2.95 16.47
N ARG A 362 9.31 -3.70 16.59
CA ARG A 362 8.44 -3.66 17.77
C ARG A 362 9.17 -4.12 19.04
N ASP A 363 9.96 -5.19 18.94
CA ASP A 363 10.69 -5.79 20.06
C ASP A 363 11.76 -4.87 20.65
N THR A 364 12.21 -3.86 19.89
CA THR A 364 13.11 -2.82 20.42
C THR A 364 12.45 -1.94 21.51
N GLY A 365 11.12 -1.88 21.55
CA GLY A 365 10.35 -0.99 22.42
C GLY A 365 10.37 0.49 21.99
N ARG A 366 11.10 0.86 20.92
CA ARG A 366 11.08 2.20 20.34
C ARG A 366 10.05 2.26 19.21
N PRO A 367 9.09 3.21 19.22
CA PRO A 367 8.18 3.40 18.10
C PRO A 367 8.96 3.81 16.84
N MET A 368 8.97 2.93 15.84
CA MET A 368 9.58 3.18 14.53
C MET A 368 8.54 2.97 13.42
N PHE A 369 8.25 4.02 12.65
CA PHE A 369 7.37 3.94 11.50
C PHE A 369 8.00 3.04 10.43
N TYR A 370 7.22 2.10 9.90
CA TYR A 370 7.75 1.03 9.06
C TYR A 370 7.16 1.12 7.66
N SER A 371 8.03 1.47 6.71
CA SER A 371 7.68 1.74 5.31
C SER A 371 8.20 0.63 4.41
N LEU A 372 7.29 -0.15 3.84
CA LEU A 372 7.62 -1.23 2.92
C LEU A 372 7.78 -0.68 1.49
N SER A 373 8.89 -1.00 0.83
CA SER A 373 9.18 -0.58 -0.54
C SER A 373 9.59 -1.71 -1.50
N GLY A 374 8.92 -1.79 -2.66
CA GLY A 374 9.24 -2.72 -3.75
C GLY A 374 8.72 -4.15 -3.60
N GLN A 375 7.84 -4.45 -2.63
CA GLN A 375 7.28 -5.79 -2.43
C GLN A 375 6.16 -6.14 -3.42
N SER A 376 5.83 -7.43 -3.53
CA SER A 376 4.79 -7.91 -4.45
C SER A 376 3.41 -7.76 -3.82
N ARG A 377 2.53 -7.00 -4.50
CA ARG A 377 1.12 -6.79 -4.12
C ARG A 377 0.90 -6.55 -2.62
N PRO A 378 1.64 -5.63 -1.97
CA PRO A 378 1.63 -5.49 -0.53
C PRO A 378 0.25 -5.08 0.03
N TRP A 379 -0.62 -4.48 -0.77
CA TRP A 379 -2.01 -4.18 -0.38
C TRP A 379 -2.81 -5.42 0.07
N LEU A 380 -2.39 -6.64 -0.29
CA LEU A 380 -3.03 -7.89 0.16
C LEU A 380 -2.61 -8.33 1.58
N TRP A 381 -1.44 -7.89 2.07
CA TRP A 381 -0.82 -8.52 3.26
C TRP A 381 -0.04 -7.59 4.18
N ALA A 382 0.35 -6.39 3.73
CA ALA A 382 1.21 -5.48 4.48
C ALA A 382 0.52 -4.82 5.66
N ARG A 383 -0.82 -4.77 5.66
CA ARG A 383 -1.59 -4.25 6.79
C ARG A 383 -1.38 -5.11 8.03
N GLY A 384 -0.95 -4.46 9.12
CA GLY A 384 -0.54 -5.12 10.36
C GLY A 384 0.92 -5.58 10.39
N VAL A 385 1.62 -5.48 9.25
CA VAL A 385 3.07 -5.69 9.15
C VAL A 385 3.80 -4.36 9.17
N GLY A 386 3.46 -3.47 8.23
CA GLY A 386 3.99 -2.11 8.11
C GLY A 386 2.89 -1.05 8.14
N HIS A 387 3.33 0.21 8.24
CA HIS A 387 2.45 1.37 8.37
C HIS A 387 2.19 2.06 7.03
N MET A 388 2.99 1.77 6.01
CA MET A 388 2.70 2.05 4.60
C MET A 388 3.44 1.11 3.67
N TRP A 389 3.00 1.00 2.42
CA TRP A 389 3.62 0.13 1.43
C TRP A 389 3.57 0.69 0.01
N ARG A 390 4.70 0.61 -0.71
CA ARG A 390 4.80 1.04 -2.11
C ARG A 390 3.91 0.20 -3.00
N THR A 391 3.12 0.87 -3.83
CA THR A 391 2.14 0.25 -4.73
C THR A 391 2.55 0.29 -6.21
N ASN A 392 3.58 1.05 -6.54
CA ASN A 392 4.11 1.30 -7.88
C ASN A 392 5.64 1.30 -7.84
N GLY A 393 6.25 1.16 -9.03
CA GLY A 393 7.68 1.40 -9.19
C GLY A 393 8.03 2.86 -8.93
N ASP A 394 9.32 3.18 -8.99
CA ASP A 394 9.80 4.53 -8.69
C ASP A 394 9.16 5.57 -9.61
N ILE A 395 8.57 6.60 -9.00
CA ILE A 395 7.92 7.68 -9.73
C ILE A 395 8.96 8.55 -10.45
N GLY A 396 8.65 8.94 -11.68
CA GLY A 396 9.44 9.88 -12.46
C GLY A 396 8.99 11.32 -12.24
N ASN A 397 9.90 12.28 -12.45
CA ASN A 397 9.57 13.71 -12.45
C ASN A 397 8.90 14.13 -13.76
N CYS A 398 7.64 13.74 -13.93
CA CYS A 398 6.87 13.96 -15.15
C CYS A 398 5.37 13.80 -14.87
N TRP A 399 4.54 14.55 -15.61
CA TRP A 399 3.10 14.33 -15.62
C TRP A 399 2.76 12.95 -16.18
N ASP A 400 3.29 12.67 -17.37
CA ASP A 400 3.32 11.38 -18.04
C ASP A 400 4.72 11.19 -18.64
N CYS A 401 5.42 10.13 -18.23
CA CYS A 401 6.76 9.83 -18.73
C CYS A 401 6.75 9.04 -20.04
N GLY A 402 5.60 8.53 -20.51
CA GLY A 402 5.50 7.57 -21.61
C GLY A 402 6.11 6.19 -21.31
N THR A 403 6.79 6.04 -20.18
CA THR A 403 7.43 4.82 -19.68
C THR A 403 6.65 4.18 -18.52
N GLY A 404 5.46 4.70 -18.20
CA GLY A 404 4.53 4.14 -17.23
C GLY A 404 4.77 4.49 -15.76
N ASN A 405 5.70 5.40 -15.45
CA ASN A 405 6.08 5.76 -14.08
C ASN A 405 5.82 7.24 -13.73
N GLY A 406 5.01 7.97 -14.49
CA GLY A 406 4.67 9.36 -14.17
C GLY A 406 3.57 9.48 -13.12
N VAL A 407 3.22 10.73 -12.80
CA VAL A 407 2.15 11.09 -11.85
C VAL A 407 0.82 10.44 -12.23
N LEU A 408 0.43 10.51 -13.52
CA LEU A 408 -0.83 9.91 -13.99
C LEU A 408 -0.87 8.40 -13.78
N GLN A 409 0.22 7.68 -14.09
CA GLN A 409 0.23 6.23 -13.92
C GLN A 409 0.33 5.80 -12.45
N ALA A 410 0.85 6.65 -11.57
CA ALA A 410 0.77 6.41 -10.12
C ALA A 410 -0.69 6.55 -9.63
N ILE A 411 -1.41 7.59 -10.09
CA ILE A 411 -2.84 7.81 -9.79
C ILE A 411 -3.69 6.62 -10.26
N ASP A 412 -3.51 6.18 -11.50
CA ASP A 412 -4.30 5.07 -12.07
C ASP A 412 -4.12 3.76 -11.29
N ARG A 413 -2.91 3.51 -10.78
CA ARG A 413 -2.62 2.34 -9.94
C ARG A 413 -3.24 2.43 -8.55
N GLN A 414 -3.55 3.62 -8.05
CA GLN A 414 -4.24 3.78 -6.76
C GLN A 414 -5.73 3.54 -6.85
N ALA A 415 -6.37 3.82 -8.00
CA ALA A 415 -7.82 3.78 -8.15
C ALA A 415 -8.50 2.53 -7.54
N PRO A 416 -8.01 1.29 -7.77
CA PRO A 416 -8.65 0.09 -7.21
C PRO A 416 -8.25 -0.23 -5.76
N LEU A 417 -7.30 0.48 -5.16
CA LEU A 417 -6.66 0.08 -3.90
C LEU A 417 -7.25 0.73 -2.65
N HIS A 418 -8.31 1.54 -2.79
CA HIS A 418 -8.89 2.32 -1.69
C HIS A 418 -9.28 1.47 -0.46
N ALA A 419 -9.75 0.24 -0.67
CA ALA A 419 -10.15 -0.67 0.42
C ALA A 419 -8.97 -1.17 1.28
N ALA A 420 -7.74 -1.09 0.76
CA ALA A 420 -6.55 -1.53 1.48
C ALA A 420 -5.96 -0.45 2.41
N ALA A 421 -6.28 0.83 2.16
CA ALA A 421 -5.73 1.97 2.89
C ALA A 421 -6.64 2.45 4.02
N GLY A 422 -6.04 2.88 5.12
CA GLY A 422 -6.72 3.48 6.26
C GLY A 422 -5.78 3.67 7.44
N PRO A 423 -6.28 4.17 8.59
CA PRO A 423 -5.49 4.23 9.81
C PRO A 423 -4.79 2.90 10.11
N GLY A 424 -3.49 2.99 10.39
CA GLY A 424 -2.55 1.89 10.60
C GLY A 424 -1.90 1.31 9.33
N GLY A 425 -2.23 1.79 8.13
CA GLY A 425 -1.66 1.27 6.89
C GLY A 425 -2.10 2.01 5.63
N PHE A 426 -1.16 2.68 4.95
CA PHE A 426 -1.47 3.50 3.77
C PHE A 426 -0.81 2.97 2.49
N ASN A 427 -1.54 3.06 1.37
CA ASN A 427 -0.95 2.86 0.05
C ASN A 427 0.03 4.00 -0.25
N ASN A 428 1.22 3.65 -0.73
CA ASN A 428 2.28 4.61 -1.05
C ASN A 428 2.52 4.67 -2.57
N PRO A 429 1.93 5.67 -3.28
CA PRO A 429 2.19 5.95 -4.69
C PRO A 429 3.61 6.52 -4.98
N ASP A 430 4.52 6.49 -4.00
CA ASP A 430 5.88 7.03 -3.99
C ASP A 430 5.96 8.53 -3.67
N MET A 431 7.19 9.04 -3.52
CA MET A 431 7.52 10.39 -3.09
C MET A 431 6.92 11.49 -3.97
N LEU A 432 6.75 12.67 -3.39
CA LEU A 432 6.34 13.88 -4.10
C LEU A 432 7.48 14.41 -4.98
N MET A 433 7.19 14.64 -6.25
CA MET A 433 8.09 15.29 -7.22
C MET A 433 7.92 16.81 -7.26
N VAL A 434 7.06 17.36 -6.39
CA VAL A 434 6.81 18.81 -6.25
C VAL A 434 8.11 19.55 -5.98
N GLY A 435 8.48 20.49 -6.86
CA GLY A 435 9.72 21.27 -6.77
C GLY A 435 11.01 20.50 -7.03
N VAL A 436 10.96 19.25 -7.47
CA VAL A 436 12.15 18.53 -7.92
C VAL A 436 12.58 19.09 -9.27
N THR A 437 13.80 19.61 -9.36
CA THR A 437 14.33 20.24 -10.59
C THR A 437 15.15 19.28 -11.44
N ALA A 438 15.74 18.24 -10.82
CA ALA A 438 16.40 17.12 -11.48
C ALA A 438 16.28 15.87 -10.61
N VAL A 439 16.04 14.71 -11.21
CA VAL A 439 16.09 13.41 -10.50
C VAL A 439 17.45 12.80 -10.69
N LEU A 440 18.17 12.56 -9.60
CA LEU A 440 19.46 11.88 -9.63
C LEU A 440 19.30 10.40 -9.27
N ARG A 441 19.83 9.51 -10.10
CA ARG A 441 20.07 8.10 -9.77
C ARG A 441 21.56 7.83 -9.83
N ASP A 442 22.14 7.42 -8.72
CA ASP A 442 23.59 7.18 -8.60
C ASP A 442 24.43 8.40 -9.05
N GLY A 443 23.93 9.62 -8.82
CA GLY A 443 24.56 10.87 -9.23
C GLY A 443 24.29 11.29 -10.69
N TYR A 444 23.48 10.54 -11.44
CA TYR A 444 23.18 10.83 -12.85
C TYR A 444 21.70 11.19 -13.06
N PRO A 445 21.38 12.20 -13.91
CA PRO A 445 20.01 12.52 -14.28
C PRO A 445 19.33 11.32 -14.94
N ILE A 446 18.10 10.99 -14.53
CA ILE A 446 17.31 9.96 -15.22
C ILE A 446 16.84 10.51 -16.58
N PRO A 447 17.14 9.83 -17.71
CA PRO A 447 16.65 10.26 -19.02
C PRO A 447 15.12 10.31 -19.08
N GLY A 448 14.55 11.40 -19.59
CA GLY A 448 13.09 11.58 -19.70
C GLY A 448 12.41 12.19 -18.46
N THR A 449 13.14 12.46 -17.38
CA THR A 449 12.62 13.13 -16.16
C THR A 449 13.19 14.55 -15.98
N THR A 450 13.43 15.26 -17.08
CA THR A 450 14.42 16.34 -17.15
C THR A 450 13.85 17.75 -16.97
N ARG A 451 12.64 17.90 -16.43
CA ARG A 451 12.13 19.24 -16.06
C ARG A 451 11.35 19.22 -14.76
N GLU A 452 11.42 20.35 -14.06
CA GLU A 452 10.46 20.65 -13.02
C GLU A 452 9.03 20.60 -13.58
N MET A 453 8.11 20.01 -12.83
CA MET A 453 6.68 20.06 -13.14
C MET A 453 6.17 21.50 -13.17
N THR A 454 5.22 21.79 -14.05
CA THR A 454 4.57 23.11 -14.09
C THR A 454 3.82 23.38 -12.78
N PRO A 455 3.52 24.64 -12.43
CA PRO A 455 2.71 24.93 -11.24
C PRO A 455 1.37 24.20 -11.21
N ALA A 456 0.73 23.99 -12.37
CA ALA A 456 -0.51 23.22 -12.47
C ALA A 456 -0.28 21.74 -12.14
N GLU A 457 0.73 21.11 -12.76
CA GLU A 457 1.11 19.72 -12.49
C GLU A 457 1.49 19.50 -11.01
N GLN A 458 2.25 20.43 -10.40
CA GLN A 458 2.63 20.36 -8.99
C GLN A 458 1.40 20.38 -8.06
N ARG A 459 0.42 21.28 -8.32
CA ARG A 459 -0.82 21.34 -7.55
C ARG A 459 -1.68 20.09 -7.76
N SER A 460 -1.79 19.61 -8.99
CA SER A 460 -2.55 18.39 -9.30
C SER A 460 -1.96 17.16 -8.62
N HIS A 461 -0.65 16.99 -8.69
CA HIS A 461 0.07 15.92 -8.01
C HIS A 461 -0.13 15.95 -6.49
N PHE A 462 0.06 17.10 -5.84
CA PHE A 462 -0.13 17.24 -4.40
C PHE A 462 -1.59 17.03 -3.97
N SER A 463 -2.55 17.55 -4.74
CA SER A 463 -3.99 17.38 -4.48
C SER A 463 -4.40 15.92 -4.57
N MET A 464 -3.89 15.19 -5.55
CA MET A 464 -4.18 13.76 -5.72
C MET A 464 -3.58 12.93 -4.59
N TRP A 465 -2.32 13.15 -4.21
CA TRP A 465 -1.72 12.45 -3.07
C TRP A 465 -2.53 12.68 -1.79
N SER A 466 -2.93 13.93 -1.54
CA SER A 466 -3.73 14.29 -0.36
C SER A 466 -5.13 13.64 -0.38
N LEU A 467 -5.79 13.63 -1.54
CA LEU A 467 -7.08 12.97 -1.70
C LEU A 467 -6.96 11.45 -1.54
N LEU A 468 -5.85 10.86 -1.95
CA LEU A 468 -5.60 9.42 -1.87
C LEU A 468 -5.20 8.96 -0.46
N ALA A 469 -5.07 9.86 0.52
CA ALA A 469 -4.49 9.58 1.83
C ALA A 469 -3.10 8.93 1.68
N ALA A 470 -2.31 9.42 0.72
CA ALA A 470 -0.98 8.93 0.43
C ALA A 470 0.05 9.64 1.32
N PRO A 471 1.17 8.97 1.67
CA PRO A 471 2.30 9.61 2.31
C PRO A 471 2.76 10.90 1.59
N LEU A 472 2.80 12.02 2.31
CA LEU A 472 3.30 13.29 1.77
C LEU A 472 4.80 13.41 2.04
N ILE A 473 5.59 12.63 1.30
CA ILE A 473 7.06 12.61 1.43
C ILE A 473 7.69 13.46 0.32
N ALA A 474 8.16 14.66 0.65
CA ALA A 474 8.83 15.56 -0.26
C ALA A 474 10.17 14.99 -0.76
N GLY A 475 10.46 15.14 -2.05
CA GLY A 475 11.73 14.70 -2.66
C GLY A 475 12.65 15.83 -3.16
N ASN A 476 12.24 17.10 -3.02
CA ASN A 476 12.98 18.26 -3.51
C ASN A 476 14.13 18.70 -2.57
N ASP A 477 15.04 19.54 -3.06
CA ASP A 477 15.99 20.25 -2.21
C ASP A 477 15.27 21.41 -1.49
N MET A 478 15.12 21.30 -0.17
CA MET A 478 14.42 22.32 0.62
C MET A 478 15.25 23.58 0.81
N THR A 479 16.58 23.52 0.64
CA THR A 479 17.48 24.67 0.77
C THR A 479 17.38 25.64 -0.42
N THR A 480 16.94 25.15 -1.57
CA THR A 480 16.72 25.93 -2.79
C THR A 480 15.25 25.99 -3.23
N MET A 481 14.34 25.57 -2.35
CA MET A 481 12.90 25.50 -2.63
C MET A 481 12.31 26.89 -2.94
N SER A 482 11.57 26.99 -4.05
CA SER A 482 10.91 28.23 -4.44
C SER A 482 9.72 28.55 -3.51
N GLY A 483 9.33 29.83 -3.46
CA GLY A 483 8.12 30.25 -2.73
C GLY A 483 6.85 29.55 -3.23
N ALA A 484 6.72 29.36 -4.55
CA ALA A 484 5.58 28.69 -5.16
C ALA A 484 5.53 27.18 -4.80
N THR A 485 6.69 26.51 -4.79
CA THR A 485 6.80 25.12 -4.34
C THR A 485 6.41 25.00 -2.87
N ARG A 486 6.92 25.91 -2.03
CA ARG A 486 6.59 25.96 -0.60
C ARG A 486 5.08 26.13 -0.40
N GLU A 487 4.44 27.06 -1.11
CA GLU A 487 2.98 27.28 -1.04
C GLU A 487 2.18 26.01 -1.39
N VAL A 488 2.66 25.19 -2.32
CA VAL A 488 2.04 23.88 -2.61
C VAL A 488 2.21 22.94 -1.43
N LEU A 489 3.45 22.74 -0.99
CA LEU A 489 3.77 21.77 0.07
C LEU A 489 3.23 22.16 1.45
N THR A 490 2.93 23.44 1.70
CA THR A 490 2.44 23.90 3.02
C THR A 490 1.00 24.39 2.98
N ASN A 491 0.19 24.06 1.96
CA ASN A 491 -1.21 24.47 1.92
C ASN A 491 -2.02 23.75 3.02
N PRO A 492 -2.50 24.46 4.06
CA PRO A 492 -3.13 23.83 5.21
C PRO A 492 -4.49 23.18 4.88
N GLU A 493 -5.23 23.72 3.90
CA GLU A 493 -6.56 23.19 3.54
C GLU A 493 -6.45 21.88 2.75
N VAL A 494 -5.42 21.74 1.91
CA VAL A 494 -5.15 20.51 1.15
C VAL A 494 -4.53 19.44 2.06
N ILE A 495 -3.59 19.81 2.93
CA ILE A 495 -3.02 18.90 3.95
C ILE A 495 -4.11 18.39 4.89
N ALA A 496 -5.07 19.23 5.30
CA ALA A 496 -6.18 18.79 6.14
C ALA A 496 -7.06 17.73 5.48
N VAL A 497 -7.10 17.65 4.15
CA VAL A 497 -7.77 16.55 3.44
C VAL A 497 -6.97 15.27 3.57
N ASP A 498 -5.65 15.31 3.44
CA ASP A 498 -4.78 14.15 3.65
C ASP A 498 -4.89 13.61 5.08
N GLN A 499 -4.73 14.53 6.04
CA GLN A 499 -4.69 14.28 7.48
C GLN A 499 -6.07 14.13 8.14
N ASP A 500 -7.15 14.02 7.35
CA ASP A 500 -8.49 13.78 7.88
C ASP A 500 -8.52 12.46 8.69
N SER A 501 -9.13 12.51 9.87
CA SER A 501 -9.11 11.40 10.84
C SER A 501 -9.85 10.14 10.39
N LEU A 502 -10.70 10.20 9.35
CA LEU A 502 -11.27 8.99 8.75
C LEU A 502 -10.19 8.16 8.07
N GLY A 503 -9.09 8.80 7.62
CA GLY A 503 -7.93 8.16 7.02
C GLY A 503 -8.21 7.39 5.73
N THR A 504 -9.41 7.52 5.16
CA THR A 504 -9.81 6.79 3.95
C THR A 504 -9.12 7.36 2.72
N GLN A 505 -8.74 6.48 1.81
CA GLN A 505 -8.32 6.87 0.47
C GLN A 505 -9.54 7.35 -0.34
N GLY A 506 -9.35 8.39 -1.17
CA GLY A 506 -10.35 8.85 -2.14
C GLY A 506 -10.54 7.89 -3.32
N VAL A 507 -11.73 7.93 -3.90
CA VAL A 507 -12.16 7.05 -5.00
C VAL A 507 -12.46 7.84 -6.26
N ARG A 508 -12.17 7.27 -7.43
CA ARG A 508 -12.59 7.82 -8.73
C ARG A 508 -14.06 7.50 -8.93
N VAL A 509 -14.91 8.52 -9.02
CA VAL A 509 -16.36 8.35 -9.23
C VAL A 509 -16.75 8.52 -10.70
N ARG A 510 -15.93 9.24 -11.49
CA ARG A 510 -16.11 9.35 -12.93
C ARG A 510 -14.78 9.47 -13.67
N ASP A 511 -14.72 8.83 -14.83
CA ASP A 511 -13.58 8.81 -15.75
C ASP A 511 -14.12 9.05 -17.17
N ASP A 512 -13.97 10.27 -17.67
CA ASP A 512 -14.37 10.69 -19.02
C ASP A 512 -13.14 10.75 -19.96
N GLY A 513 -12.14 9.89 -19.72
CA GLY A 513 -10.85 9.89 -20.42
C GLY A 513 -9.87 10.87 -19.79
N ASP A 514 -9.70 12.04 -20.39
CA ASP A 514 -8.78 13.06 -19.87
C ASP A 514 -9.34 13.81 -18.65
N LEU A 515 -10.65 13.71 -18.39
CA LEU A 515 -11.35 14.46 -17.35
C LEU A 515 -11.89 13.50 -16.31
N GLU A 516 -11.47 13.68 -15.06
CA GLU A 516 -11.86 12.78 -13.98
C GLU A 516 -12.49 13.54 -12.80
N VAL A 517 -13.40 12.85 -12.10
CA VAL A 517 -13.95 13.29 -10.83
C VAL A 517 -13.58 12.27 -9.76
N TRP A 518 -12.95 12.76 -8.69
CA TRP A 518 -12.57 11.96 -7.54
C TRP A 518 -13.15 12.52 -6.25
N VAL A 519 -13.42 11.64 -5.29
CA VAL A 519 -14.11 11.99 -4.05
C VAL A 519 -13.47 11.27 -2.86
N LYS A 520 -13.25 11.99 -1.77
CA LYS A 520 -12.89 11.45 -0.45
C LYS A 520 -13.95 11.86 0.57
N PRO A 521 -14.62 10.91 1.25
CA PRO A 521 -15.43 11.25 2.41
C PRO A 521 -14.53 11.72 3.56
N LEU A 522 -14.97 12.76 4.26
CA LEU A 522 -14.26 13.33 5.40
C LEU A 522 -15.02 13.03 6.71
N ALA A 523 -14.31 13.06 7.83
CA ALA A 523 -14.86 12.66 9.14
C ALA A 523 -16.06 13.51 9.60
N ASP A 524 -16.16 14.76 9.14
CA ASP A 524 -17.27 15.66 9.46
C ASP A 524 -18.53 15.45 8.57
N GLY A 525 -18.49 14.45 7.69
CA GLY A 525 -19.57 14.16 6.75
C GLY A 525 -19.51 14.95 5.43
N SER A 526 -18.58 15.89 5.28
CA SER A 526 -18.34 16.58 4.01
C SER A 526 -17.62 15.68 2.99
N ARG A 527 -17.41 16.19 1.77
CA ARG A 527 -16.62 15.54 0.72
C ARG A 527 -15.48 16.44 0.28
N ALA A 528 -14.26 15.92 0.23
CA ALA A 528 -13.24 16.51 -0.64
C ALA A 528 -13.47 15.98 -2.06
N VAL A 529 -13.50 16.88 -3.04
CA VAL A 529 -13.76 16.58 -4.45
C VAL A 529 -12.61 17.15 -5.27
N VAL A 530 -12.07 16.32 -6.16
CA VAL A 530 -11.07 16.73 -7.14
C VAL A 530 -11.67 16.63 -8.53
N LEU A 531 -11.61 17.74 -9.26
CA LEU A 531 -11.85 17.80 -10.70
C LEU A 531 -10.47 17.83 -11.38
N LEU A 532 -10.04 16.70 -11.93
CA LEU A 532 -8.71 16.52 -12.50
C LEU A 532 -8.78 16.61 -14.02
N ASN A 533 -7.99 17.52 -14.60
CA ASN A 533 -7.78 17.58 -16.03
C ASN A 533 -6.41 16.99 -16.37
N ARG A 534 -6.41 15.77 -16.89
CA ARG A 534 -5.22 15.04 -17.35
C ARG A 534 -4.75 15.54 -18.71
N GLY A 535 -5.66 16.09 -19.49
CA GLY A 535 -5.48 16.47 -20.88
C GLY A 535 -4.72 17.78 -21.09
N SER A 536 -4.36 17.99 -22.36
CA SER A 536 -3.46 19.07 -22.79
C SER A 536 -4.12 20.44 -22.97
N ALA A 537 -5.45 20.54 -22.82
CA ALA A 537 -6.22 21.77 -22.99
C ALA A 537 -7.14 22.04 -21.79
N ALA A 538 -7.39 23.32 -21.50
CA ALA A 538 -8.32 23.70 -20.44
C ALA A 538 -9.75 23.22 -20.79
N SER A 539 -10.41 22.59 -19.82
CA SER A 539 -11.72 21.95 -20.01
C SER A 539 -12.63 22.21 -18.82
N THR A 540 -13.94 22.29 -19.08
CA THR A 540 -14.93 22.40 -17.99
C THR A 540 -15.26 21.01 -17.47
N ILE A 541 -15.08 20.80 -16.17
CA ILE A 541 -15.46 19.56 -15.49
C ILE A 541 -16.58 19.90 -14.52
N THR A 542 -17.61 19.05 -14.46
CA THR A 542 -18.76 19.24 -13.57
C THR A 542 -19.10 17.96 -12.83
N THR A 543 -19.69 18.06 -11.66
CA THR A 543 -20.25 16.95 -10.89
C THR A 543 -21.46 17.47 -10.09
N SER A 544 -22.13 16.58 -9.36
CA SER A 544 -23.26 16.92 -8.53
C SER A 544 -23.09 16.43 -7.10
N ALA A 545 -23.77 17.06 -6.15
CA ALA A 545 -23.82 16.61 -4.76
C ALA A 545 -24.29 15.14 -4.65
N ALA A 546 -25.21 14.71 -5.52
CA ALA A 546 -25.68 13.32 -5.57
C ALA A 546 -24.58 12.35 -6.05
N GLU A 547 -23.86 12.70 -7.13
CA GLU A 547 -22.77 11.87 -7.69
C GLU A 547 -21.62 11.68 -6.69
N ILE A 548 -21.29 12.73 -5.93
CA ILE A 548 -20.26 12.65 -4.87
C ILE A 548 -20.78 12.02 -3.56
N GLY A 549 -22.01 11.50 -3.56
CA GLY A 549 -22.59 10.76 -2.44
C GLY A 549 -22.92 11.60 -1.22
N LEU A 550 -23.31 12.87 -1.39
CA LEU A 550 -23.87 13.70 -0.32
C LEU A 550 -25.40 13.53 -0.23
N PRO A 551 -25.98 13.61 0.98
CA PRO A 551 -27.43 13.59 1.15
C PRO A 551 -28.07 14.84 0.53
N PRO A 552 -29.33 14.74 0.05
CA PRO A 552 -30.03 15.87 -0.55
C PRO A 552 -30.30 16.97 0.48
N THR A 553 -29.83 18.18 0.21
CA THR A 553 -30.18 19.40 0.97
C THR A 553 -30.45 20.58 0.04
N PRO A 554 -31.14 21.65 0.51
CA PRO A 554 -31.39 22.84 -0.29
C PRO A 554 -30.12 23.60 -0.70
N THR A 555 -29.03 23.46 0.05
CA THR A 555 -27.80 24.25 -0.15
C THR A 555 -26.56 23.51 0.36
N TYR A 556 -25.51 23.52 -0.44
CA TYR A 556 -24.18 23.04 -0.08
C TYR A 556 -23.20 24.21 -0.07
N LEU A 557 -22.30 24.22 0.89
CA LEU A 557 -21.13 25.11 0.86
C LEU A 557 -20.02 24.44 0.04
N VAL A 558 -19.38 25.20 -0.82
CA VAL A 558 -18.24 24.76 -1.64
C VAL A 558 -17.05 25.65 -1.30
N ARG A 559 -16.02 25.06 -0.71
CA ARG A 559 -14.75 25.72 -0.37
C ARG A 559 -13.67 25.28 -1.36
N ASP A 560 -13.18 26.17 -2.19
CA ASP A 560 -12.00 25.94 -3.03
C ASP A 560 -10.73 26.05 -2.18
N LEU A 561 -10.00 24.95 -2.07
CA LEU A 561 -8.87 24.78 -1.14
C LEU A 561 -7.58 25.44 -1.66
N TRP A 562 -7.50 25.72 -2.97
CA TRP A 562 -6.36 26.43 -3.56
C TRP A 562 -6.63 27.92 -3.74
N ALA A 563 -7.86 28.29 -4.10
CA ALA A 563 -8.26 29.69 -4.22
C ALA A 563 -8.61 30.32 -2.87
N HIS A 564 -8.79 29.51 -1.82
CA HIS A 564 -9.25 29.94 -0.50
C HIS A 564 -10.56 30.75 -0.58
N ARG A 565 -11.48 30.32 -1.44
CA ARG A 565 -12.77 30.98 -1.69
C ARG A 565 -13.92 30.05 -1.36
N GLN A 566 -14.97 30.61 -0.76
CA GLN A 566 -16.20 29.88 -0.46
C GLN A 566 -17.34 30.39 -1.33
N SER A 567 -18.17 29.47 -1.78
CA SER A 567 -19.42 29.73 -2.48
C SER A 567 -20.51 28.77 -1.97
N ALA A 568 -21.73 28.93 -2.49
CA ALA A 568 -22.86 28.06 -2.20
C ALA A 568 -23.51 27.58 -3.50
N THR A 569 -24.04 26.36 -3.50
CA THR A 569 -24.73 25.76 -4.64
C THR A 569 -25.97 24.99 -4.19
N LYS A 570 -26.93 24.80 -5.10
CA LYS A 570 -28.07 23.87 -4.91
C LYS A 570 -27.73 22.41 -5.23
N GLY A 571 -26.49 22.14 -5.63
CA GLY A 571 -25.99 20.79 -5.85
C GLY A 571 -25.10 20.63 -7.08
N SER A 572 -25.01 21.62 -7.98
CA SER A 572 -24.07 21.60 -9.11
C SER A 572 -22.70 22.12 -8.69
N ILE A 573 -21.65 21.38 -9.01
CA ILE A 573 -20.25 21.71 -8.71
C ILE A 573 -19.49 21.64 -10.02
N GLY A 574 -18.69 22.64 -10.35
CA GLY A 574 -17.91 22.61 -11.58
C GLY A 574 -17.00 23.81 -11.74
N ALA A 575 -16.00 23.63 -12.59
CA ALA A 575 -15.02 24.67 -12.89
C ALA A 575 -14.37 24.43 -14.25
N THR A 576 -13.83 25.50 -14.84
CA THR A 576 -12.86 25.39 -15.93
C THR A 576 -11.50 25.05 -15.32
N VAL A 577 -11.01 23.85 -15.62
CA VAL A 577 -9.76 23.32 -15.10
C VAL A 577 -8.67 23.47 -16.18
N PRO A 578 -7.54 24.16 -15.90
CA PRO A 578 -6.43 24.28 -16.84
C PRO A 578 -5.88 22.93 -17.30
N SER A 579 -5.11 22.93 -18.40
CA SER A 579 -4.32 21.77 -18.83
C SER A 579 -3.44 21.24 -17.69
N HIS A 580 -3.45 19.92 -17.49
CA HIS A 580 -2.76 19.22 -16.38
C HIS A 580 -3.13 19.76 -14.98
N GLY A 581 -4.24 20.49 -14.89
CA GLY A 581 -4.65 21.24 -13.71
C GLY A 581 -5.64 20.48 -12.84
N VAL A 582 -5.91 21.08 -11.69
CA VAL A 582 -6.86 20.57 -10.71
C VAL A 582 -7.71 21.70 -10.15
N VAL A 583 -8.97 21.39 -9.85
CA VAL A 583 -9.75 22.14 -8.87
C VAL A 583 -10.08 21.17 -7.73
N MET A 584 -9.70 21.55 -6.52
CA MET A 584 -9.92 20.76 -5.31
C MET A 584 -10.83 21.55 -4.38
N VAL A 585 -11.99 20.99 -4.06
CA VAL A 585 -13.00 21.63 -3.22
C VAL A 585 -13.42 20.75 -2.06
N ARG A 586 -13.78 21.35 -0.94
CA ARG A 586 -14.56 20.70 0.13
C ARG A 586 -16.03 21.10 -0.03
N VAL A 587 -16.90 20.12 -0.07
CA VAL A 587 -18.35 20.31 -0.21
C VAL A 587 -19.05 19.84 1.06
N THR A 588 -19.68 20.77 1.76
CA THR A 588 -20.36 20.51 3.03
C THR A 588 -21.87 20.67 2.86
N PRO A 589 -22.68 19.64 3.20
CA PRO A 589 -24.13 19.78 3.22
C PRO A 589 -24.51 20.73 4.36
N MET A 590 -25.25 21.81 4.04
CA MET A 590 -25.85 22.64 5.10
C MET A 590 -27.06 21.89 5.64
N GLY A 591 -27.06 21.61 6.95
CA GLY A 591 -28.25 21.13 7.62
C GLY A 591 -29.38 22.14 7.47
N THR A 592 -30.63 21.65 7.41
CA THR A 592 -31.77 22.46 7.83
C THR A 592 -31.61 22.63 9.34
N PHE A 593 -31.13 23.79 9.78
CA PHE A 593 -31.37 24.19 11.17
C PHE A 593 -32.88 24.31 11.30
N GLU A 594 -33.53 23.28 11.84
CA GLU A 594 -34.85 23.46 12.43
C GLU A 594 -34.61 24.18 13.77
N ASP A 595 -35.10 25.42 13.84
CA ASP A 595 -35.09 26.28 15.02
C ASP A 595 -35.81 25.64 16.23
#